data_AF-C0NIP3-F1
#
_entry.id   AF-C0NIP3-F1
#
_cell.length_a   1.000
_cell.length_b   1.000
_cell.length_c   1.000
_cell.angle_alpha   90.00
_cell.angle_beta   90.00
_cell.angle_gamma   90.00
#
_symmetry.space_group_name_H-M   'P 1'
#
loop_
_entity.id
_entity.type
_entity.pdbx_description
1 polymer ?
#
loop_
_entity_poly.entity_id
_entity_poly.type
_entity_poly.pdbx_seq_one_letter_code
_entity_poly.pdbx_strand_id
1 'polypeptide(L)'
;MAILKYLLPALAIAGLAAGQNSCKGPKTIQSQGDANALSSCKKFEGDLIVAADIPKGGLTLNGIQEISGSLMAKGTQNLTALYCPDLRTVGDAFFLSGAIEMRTLQCDALTSVGSLNLEALPNCQQLAFTKGVSTAKSILITNTALTSLKGISLKTVGNLDVSNNPQLMEANVDQITNITGFVGFSANHPDLKISFPRLESALNMTFRNVSEVEIPSLKTTEGLLGFYSNYFEKIAAPNLTSTGDLVFASNSDLKNISLPSLKTVNGAFIIANNTELQRIDGVPKLTTVFGALDFTGNISKVDLPSLKEVSGELNLQTTQKFDCDALKAQVGSVGEFVCKEQEENPQTGTTTTSGQKPKPSNAGALSPPSGIAMLVLIGGLLTFAL
;
A
#
# COMPACT_ATOMS: atom_id res chain seq x y z
N MET A 1 -40.16 -2.97 81.64
CA MET A 1 -39.42 -1.69 81.69
C MET A 1 -38.18 -1.86 80.80
N ALA A 2 -38.33 -1.70 79.49
CA ALA A 2 -38.02 -0.49 78.71
C ALA A 2 -36.51 -0.16 78.70
N ILE A 3 -35.79 0.11 77.60
CA ILE A 3 -36.05 0.21 76.16
C ILE A 3 -34.64 0.07 75.52
N LEU A 4 -34.59 -0.63 74.38
CA LEU A 4 -33.46 -0.80 73.46
C LEU A 4 -33.03 0.56 72.85
N LYS A 5 -31.73 0.87 72.80
CA LYS A 5 -31.17 1.92 71.93
C LYS A 5 -30.08 1.34 71.03
N TYR A 6 -30.33 1.49 69.73
CA TYR A 6 -29.55 1.02 68.59
C TYR A 6 -28.13 1.61 68.56
N LEU A 7 -27.15 0.73 68.35
CA LEU A 7 -25.79 1.05 67.90
C LEU A 7 -25.73 0.83 66.38
N LEU A 8 -25.54 1.90 65.62
CA LEU A 8 -25.10 1.87 64.22
C LEU A 8 -23.58 1.64 64.18
N PRO A 9 -23.05 0.69 63.40
CA PRO A 9 -21.66 0.72 62.99
C PRO A 9 -21.52 1.55 61.71
N ALA A 10 -20.57 2.48 61.73
CA ALA A 10 -20.18 3.32 60.62
C ALA A 10 -19.52 2.52 59.48
N LEU A 11 -19.77 3.01 58.25
CA LEU A 11 -19.16 2.65 56.96
C LEU A 11 -17.68 2.27 57.03
N ALA A 12 -17.33 1.14 56.40
CA ALA A 12 -16.02 0.92 55.79
C ALA A 12 -16.18 1.03 54.27
N ILE A 13 -15.87 2.20 53.71
CA ILE A 13 -15.64 2.39 52.26
C ILE A 13 -14.13 2.50 52.06
N ALA A 14 -13.47 1.39 51.78
CA ALA A 14 -12.09 1.35 51.31
C ALA A 14 -11.95 0.16 50.35
N GLY A 15 -12.12 0.39 49.05
CA GLY A 15 -12.03 -0.68 48.05
C GLY A 15 -12.05 -0.25 46.57
N LEU A 16 -12.35 1.00 46.24
CA LEU A 16 -12.55 1.42 44.84
C LEU A 16 -11.36 2.12 44.18
N ALA A 17 -10.27 2.43 44.90
CA ALA A 17 -9.14 3.17 44.33
C ALA A 17 -8.06 2.29 43.65
N ALA A 18 -7.94 1.01 43.99
CA ALA A 18 -6.90 0.13 43.42
C ALA A 18 -7.22 -0.38 41.99
N GLY A 19 -8.48 -0.28 41.56
CA GLY A 19 -8.92 -0.77 40.24
C GLY A 19 -8.71 0.22 39.08
N GLN A 20 -8.48 1.51 39.34
CA GLN A 20 -8.33 2.50 38.27
C GLN A 20 -6.91 2.58 37.70
N ASN A 21 -5.90 2.08 38.41
CA ASN A 21 -4.52 2.13 37.95
C ASN A 21 -4.13 0.95 37.05
N SER A 22 -4.95 -0.10 36.96
CA SER A 22 -4.66 -1.29 36.14
C SER A 22 -4.93 -1.09 34.64
N CYS A 23 -5.69 -0.06 34.29
CA CYS A 23 -6.11 0.27 32.92
C CYS A 23 -5.21 1.32 32.24
N LYS A 24 -3.98 1.46 32.71
CA LYS A 24 -2.97 2.37 32.14
C LYS A 24 -1.65 1.63 31.91
N GLY A 25 -0.87 2.05 30.92
CA GLY A 25 0.34 1.35 30.45
C GLY A 25 1.35 2.26 29.74
N PRO A 26 2.53 1.70 29.42
CA PRO A 26 2.66 0.41 28.76
C PRO A 26 2.45 -0.79 29.68
N LYS A 27 1.80 -1.85 29.19
CA LYS A 27 1.61 -3.11 29.90
C LYS A 27 1.87 -4.31 29.01
N THR A 28 2.70 -5.22 29.49
CA THR A 28 3.00 -6.48 28.79
C THR A 28 2.06 -7.60 29.26
N ILE A 29 1.47 -8.31 28.31
CA ILE A 29 0.64 -9.49 28.49
C ILE A 29 1.51 -10.71 28.19
N GLN A 30 1.86 -11.46 29.23
CA GLN A 30 2.69 -12.67 29.13
C GLN A 30 1.83 -13.94 29.14
N SER A 31 0.55 -13.82 29.53
CA SER A 31 -0.38 -14.94 29.66
C SER A 31 -1.83 -14.50 29.47
N GLN A 32 -2.73 -15.47 29.31
CA GLN A 32 -4.18 -15.22 29.38
C GLN A 32 -4.61 -14.65 30.75
N GLY A 33 -3.87 -14.95 31.82
CA GLY A 33 -4.12 -14.38 33.16
C GLY A 33 -3.95 -12.86 33.18
N ASP A 34 -2.91 -12.34 32.52
CA ASP A 34 -2.66 -10.89 32.43
C ASP A 34 -3.74 -10.18 31.62
N ALA A 35 -4.21 -10.81 30.54
CA ALA A 35 -5.34 -10.33 29.75
C ALA A 35 -6.65 -10.33 30.55
N ASN A 36 -6.91 -11.39 31.32
CA ASN A 36 -8.10 -11.48 32.18
C ASN A 36 -8.10 -10.41 33.28
N ALA A 37 -6.92 -10.05 33.81
CA ALA A 37 -6.77 -8.97 34.79
C ALA A 37 -7.12 -7.58 34.23
N LEU A 38 -7.24 -7.44 32.91
CA LEU A 38 -7.67 -6.23 32.22
C LEU A 38 -9.14 -6.22 31.82
N SER A 39 -9.90 -7.29 32.11
CA SER A 39 -11.28 -7.46 31.63
C SER A 39 -12.28 -6.40 32.13
N SER A 40 -11.96 -5.69 33.21
CA SER A 40 -12.76 -4.57 33.72
C SER A 40 -12.46 -3.24 33.02
N CYS A 41 -11.35 -3.15 32.28
CA CYS A 41 -10.93 -1.95 31.57
C CYS A 41 -11.75 -1.77 30.30
N LYS A 42 -12.72 -0.86 30.29
CA LYS A 42 -13.41 -0.48 29.04
C LYS A 42 -12.51 0.30 28.10
N LYS A 43 -11.67 1.16 28.67
CA LYS A 43 -10.61 1.90 27.98
C LYS A 43 -9.28 1.59 28.65
N PHE A 44 -8.26 1.33 27.84
CA PHE A 44 -6.88 1.19 28.27
C PHE A 44 -6.08 2.41 27.80
N GLU A 45 -5.44 3.14 28.71
CA GLU A 45 -4.61 4.31 28.40
C GLU A 45 -3.15 3.91 28.22
N GLY A 46 -2.62 4.05 27.01
CA GLY A 46 -1.25 3.66 26.64
C GLY A 46 -1.18 2.35 25.85
N ASP A 47 0.00 1.74 25.83
CA ASP A 47 0.28 0.59 24.99
C ASP A 47 0.00 -0.75 25.68
N LEU A 48 -0.59 -1.69 24.95
CA LEU A 48 -0.68 -3.11 25.30
C LEU A 48 0.27 -3.92 24.42
N ILE A 49 1.17 -4.65 25.06
CA ILE A 49 2.23 -5.42 24.39
C ILE A 49 2.02 -6.90 24.69
N VAL A 50 1.78 -7.73 23.70
CA VAL A 50 1.83 -9.19 23.84
C VAL A 50 3.30 -9.62 23.83
N ALA A 51 3.72 -10.33 24.88
CA ALA A 51 5.10 -10.76 25.04
C ALA A 51 5.53 -11.71 23.91
N ALA A 52 6.76 -11.55 23.40
CA ALA A 52 7.30 -12.38 22.31
C ALA A 52 7.34 -13.87 22.68
N ASP A 53 7.60 -14.17 23.95
CA ASP A 53 7.69 -15.49 24.55
C ASP A 53 6.37 -16.00 25.16
N ILE A 54 5.24 -15.41 24.76
CA ILE A 54 3.91 -15.88 25.20
C ILE A 54 3.77 -17.41 24.98
N PRO A 55 3.20 -18.16 25.94
CA PRO A 55 2.99 -19.59 25.80
C PRO A 55 2.19 -19.94 24.54
N LYS A 56 2.47 -21.11 23.95
CA LYS A 56 1.76 -21.57 22.75
C LYS A 56 0.26 -21.64 22.99
N GLY A 57 -0.50 -20.90 22.18
CA GLY A 57 -1.95 -20.86 22.28
C GLY A 57 -2.57 -19.54 21.81
N GLY A 58 -3.88 -19.43 22.02
CA GLY A 58 -4.63 -18.21 21.74
C GLY A 58 -4.60 -17.22 22.91
N LEU A 59 -4.81 -15.94 22.59
CA LEU A 59 -4.99 -14.87 23.56
C LEU A 59 -6.34 -14.17 23.32
N THR A 60 -7.12 -13.96 24.38
CA THR A 60 -8.39 -13.24 24.34
C THR A 60 -8.35 -11.99 25.21
N LEU A 61 -8.53 -10.82 24.60
CA LEU A 61 -8.67 -9.51 25.26
C LEU A 61 -10.14 -9.18 25.47
N ASN A 62 -10.72 -9.66 26.57
CA ASN A 62 -12.11 -9.37 26.91
C ASN A 62 -12.28 -7.97 27.51
N GLY A 63 -13.42 -7.33 27.27
CA GLY A 63 -13.85 -6.13 27.99
C GLY A 63 -13.29 -4.81 27.47
N ILE A 64 -12.07 -4.80 26.90
CA ILE A 64 -11.42 -3.62 26.34
C ILE A 64 -12.10 -3.21 25.03
N GLN A 65 -12.62 -1.99 25.01
CA GLN A 65 -13.30 -1.38 23.86
C GLN A 65 -12.42 -0.35 23.15
N GLU A 66 -11.52 0.32 23.88
CA GLU A 66 -10.62 1.34 23.37
C GLU A 66 -9.23 1.16 23.96
N ILE A 67 -8.19 1.26 23.12
CA ILE A 67 -6.80 1.39 23.53
C ILE A 67 -6.33 2.75 23.00
N SER A 68 -5.89 3.66 23.88
CA SER A 68 -5.46 4.99 23.44
C SER A 68 -4.11 4.98 22.73
N GLY A 69 -3.24 4.01 23.05
CA GLY A 69 -1.97 3.78 22.37
C GLY A 69 -2.07 2.63 21.37
N SER A 70 -1.08 1.74 21.41
CA SER A 70 -0.91 0.61 20.49
C SER A 70 -1.31 -0.74 21.10
N LEU A 71 -1.77 -1.67 20.26
CA LEU A 71 -1.80 -3.11 20.55
C LEU A 71 -0.70 -3.77 19.72
N MET A 72 0.37 -4.23 20.38
CA MET A 72 1.58 -4.72 19.73
C MET A 72 1.86 -6.19 20.08
N ALA A 73 2.08 -7.03 19.08
CA ALA A 73 2.60 -8.39 19.24
C ALA A 73 3.76 -8.57 18.24
N LYS A 74 5.01 -8.43 18.70
CA LYS A 74 6.21 -8.50 17.86
C LYS A 74 6.99 -9.77 18.18
N GLY A 75 7.27 -10.58 17.15
CA GLY A 75 8.01 -11.83 17.28
C GLY A 75 7.26 -12.92 18.05
N THR A 76 5.94 -12.85 18.14
CA THR A 76 5.10 -13.76 18.93
C THR A 76 4.87 -15.09 18.21
N GLN A 77 5.94 -15.85 17.95
CA GLN A 77 5.91 -17.06 17.11
C GLN A 77 4.89 -18.10 17.59
N ASN A 78 4.70 -18.21 18.90
CA ASN A 78 3.84 -19.19 19.56
C ASN A 78 2.35 -18.79 19.62
N LEU A 79 2.01 -17.54 19.29
CA LEU A 79 0.63 -17.05 19.34
C LEU A 79 -0.17 -17.65 18.18
N THR A 80 -1.16 -18.49 18.48
CA THR A 80 -1.96 -19.20 17.46
C THR A 80 -3.25 -18.48 17.10
N ALA A 81 -3.75 -17.63 17.99
CA ALA A 81 -4.95 -16.82 17.78
C ALA A 81 -4.94 -15.55 18.64
N LEU A 82 -5.52 -14.47 18.13
CA LEU A 82 -5.82 -13.26 18.88
C LEU A 82 -7.30 -12.93 18.74
N TYR A 83 -8.01 -12.91 19.87
CA TYR A 83 -9.41 -12.53 19.96
C TYR A 83 -9.55 -11.22 20.72
N CYS A 84 -10.18 -10.22 20.11
CA CYS A 84 -10.49 -8.95 20.76
C CYS A 84 -11.94 -8.52 20.48
N PRO A 85 -12.92 -9.28 21.02
CA PRO A 85 -14.33 -9.20 20.59
C PRO A 85 -14.99 -7.84 20.85
N ASP A 86 -14.54 -7.14 21.89
CA ASP A 86 -15.09 -5.85 22.31
C ASP A 86 -14.33 -4.65 21.72
N LEU A 87 -13.12 -4.85 21.19
CA LEU A 87 -12.21 -3.79 20.80
C LEU A 87 -12.74 -3.06 19.57
N ARG A 88 -12.98 -1.75 19.70
CA ARG A 88 -13.51 -0.88 18.64
C ARG A 88 -12.44 0.03 18.05
N THR A 89 -11.53 0.52 18.90
CA THR A 89 -10.56 1.55 18.56
C THR A 89 -9.17 1.28 19.12
N VAL A 90 -8.14 1.51 18.31
CA VAL A 90 -6.72 1.56 18.71
C VAL A 90 -6.14 2.90 18.26
N GLY A 91 -5.72 3.75 19.18
CA GLY A 91 -5.33 5.13 18.87
C GLY A 91 -4.10 5.24 17.97
N ASP A 92 -3.07 4.45 18.28
CA ASP A 92 -1.79 4.46 17.57
C ASP A 92 -1.68 3.25 16.63
N ALA A 93 -1.01 2.15 17.01
CA ALA A 93 -0.78 1.02 16.10
C ALA A 93 -1.46 -0.28 16.56
N PHE A 94 -2.21 -0.93 15.67
CA PHE A 94 -2.46 -2.37 15.75
C PHE A 94 -1.34 -3.06 14.98
N PHE A 95 -0.36 -3.62 15.69
CA PHE A 95 0.87 -4.18 15.13
C PHE A 95 1.00 -5.66 15.47
N LEU A 96 0.96 -6.53 14.47
CA LEU A 96 1.26 -7.95 14.59
C LEU A 96 2.41 -8.30 13.66
N SER A 97 3.49 -8.85 14.21
CA SER A 97 4.65 -9.27 13.44
C SER A 97 5.20 -10.61 13.92
N GLY A 98 5.48 -11.52 12.98
CA GLY A 98 6.18 -12.77 13.26
C GLY A 98 5.37 -13.78 14.08
N ALA A 99 4.04 -13.68 14.08
CA ALA A 99 3.16 -14.67 14.67
C ALA A 99 2.95 -15.85 13.69
N ILE A 100 4.01 -16.62 13.47
CA ILE A 100 4.07 -17.62 12.41
C ILE A 100 3.07 -18.77 12.60
N GLU A 101 2.70 -19.11 13.83
CA GLU A 101 1.69 -20.14 14.12
C GLU A 101 0.25 -19.59 14.09
N MET A 102 0.07 -18.27 13.91
CA MET A 102 -1.25 -17.62 14.00
C MET A 102 -2.15 -18.04 12.83
N ARG A 103 -3.34 -18.55 13.16
CA ARG A 103 -4.40 -18.87 12.19
C ARG A 103 -5.62 -17.97 12.32
N THR A 104 -5.86 -17.41 13.49
CA THR A 104 -7.06 -16.63 13.78
C THR A 104 -6.71 -15.23 14.30
N LEU A 105 -7.18 -14.22 13.59
CA LEU A 105 -7.22 -12.84 14.06
C LEU A 105 -8.67 -12.37 14.01
N GLN A 106 -9.30 -12.24 15.18
CA GLN A 106 -10.73 -11.93 15.28
C GLN A 106 -10.98 -10.78 16.24
N CYS A 107 -11.44 -9.66 15.68
CA CYS A 107 -11.75 -8.43 16.40
C CYS A 107 -13.01 -7.83 15.77
N ASP A 108 -14.14 -8.48 16.00
CA ASP A 108 -15.39 -8.23 15.28
C ASP A 108 -15.91 -6.80 15.44
N ALA A 109 -15.61 -6.15 16.57
CA ALA A 109 -16.03 -4.79 16.86
C ALA A 109 -15.12 -3.70 16.30
N LEU A 110 -13.95 -4.04 15.76
CA LEU A 110 -12.89 -3.09 15.38
C LEU A 110 -13.34 -2.25 14.17
N THR A 111 -13.23 -0.94 14.30
CA THR A 111 -13.65 0.02 13.26
C THR A 111 -12.63 1.11 12.97
N SER A 112 -11.74 1.43 13.92
CA SER A 112 -10.75 2.49 13.77
C SER A 112 -9.41 2.11 14.39
N VAL A 113 -8.34 2.38 13.66
CA VAL A 113 -6.95 2.22 14.11
C VAL A 113 -6.13 3.43 13.64
N GLY A 114 -5.08 3.83 14.35
CA GLY A 114 -4.12 4.79 13.80
C GLY A 114 -3.36 4.17 12.63
N SER A 115 -2.71 3.03 12.84
CA SER A 115 -2.13 2.17 11.80
C SER A 115 -2.48 0.69 12.00
N LEU A 116 -2.60 -0.06 10.91
CA LEU A 116 -2.74 -1.52 10.91
C LEU A 116 -1.53 -2.14 10.23
N ASN A 117 -0.68 -2.81 11.00
CA ASN A 117 0.53 -3.46 10.49
C ASN A 117 0.43 -4.97 10.75
N LEU A 118 0.30 -5.74 9.68
CA LEU A 118 0.23 -7.19 9.68
C LEU A 118 1.41 -7.74 8.87
N GLU A 119 2.43 -8.20 9.58
CA GLU A 119 3.71 -8.58 8.99
C GLU A 119 4.07 -10.02 9.33
N ALA A 120 4.46 -10.82 8.34
CA ALA A 120 4.90 -12.21 8.56
C ALA A 120 3.86 -13.05 9.32
N LEU A 121 2.65 -13.14 8.76
CA LEU A 121 1.53 -13.96 9.24
C LEU A 121 1.20 -15.09 8.24
N PRO A 122 2.12 -16.03 8.00
CA PRO A 122 2.05 -17.00 6.88
C PRO A 122 0.92 -18.04 7.03
N ASN A 123 0.26 -18.12 8.18
CA ASN A 123 -0.84 -19.06 8.43
C ASN A 123 -2.20 -18.37 8.63
N CYS A 124 -2.25 -17.03 8.64
CA CYS A 124 -3.48 -16.26 8.80
C CYS A 124 -4.10 -16.02 7.41
N GLN A 125 -5.22 -16.68 7.14
CA GLN A 125 -5.87 -16.67 5.81
C GLN A 125 -6.99 -15.65 5.65
N GLN A 126 -7.54 -15.17 6.77
CA GLN A 126 -8.66 -14.24 6.78
C GLN A 126 -8.60 -13.33 8.00
N LEU A 127 -9.12 -12.11 7.84
CA LEU A 127 -9.36 -11.18 8.94
C LEU A 127 -10.82 -11.28 9.37
N ALA A 128 -11.07 -11.52 10.66
CA ALA A 128 -12.40 -11.46 11.22
C ALA A 128 -12.64 -10.09 11.89
N PHE A 129 -12.70 -9.05 11.06
CA PHE A 129 -13.08 -7.69 11.44
C PHE A 129 -14.50 -7.41 10.95
N THR A 130 -15.48 -8.09 11.55
CA THR A 130 -16.87 -8.14 11.04
C THR A 130 -17.54 -6.78 10.86
N LYS A 131 -17.33 -5.81 11.77
CA LYS A 131 -17.82 -4.44 11.58
C LYS A 131 -17.06 -3.62 10.53
N GLY A 132 -15.85 -4.05 10.18
CA GLY A 132 -14.98 -3.42 9.20
C GLY A 132 -14.16 -2.27 9.77
N VAL A 133 -12.83 -2.33 9.60
CA VAL A 133 -11.93 -1.20 9.83
C VAL A 133 -12.20 -0.16 8.74
N SER A 134 -12.81 0.96 9.12
CA SER A 134 -13.21 2.03 8.20
C SER A 134 -12.36 3.29 8.33
N THR A 135 -11.55 3.36 9.38
CA THR A 135 -10.59 4.44 9.61
C THR A 135 -9.20 3.86 9.91
N ALA A 136 -8.22 4.22 9.09
CA ALA A 136 -6.81 3.94 9.30
C ALA A 136 -5.97 5.03 8.60
N LYS A 137 -4.93 5.55 9.27
CA LYS A 137 -3.97 6.47 8.62
C LYS A 137 -3.00 5.71 7.74
N SER A 138 -2.54 4.54 8.19
CA SER A 138 -1.59 3.70 7.46
C SER A 138 -1.97 2.23 7.59
N ILE A 139 -1.86 1.48 6.51
CA ILE A 139 -1.99 0.02 6.51
C ILE A 139 -0.74 -0.56 5.83
N LEU A 140 -0.12 -1.54 6.50
CA LEU A 140 0.94 -2.38 5.95
C LEU A 140 0.53 -3.83 6.12
N ILE A 141 0.39 -4.56 5.01
CA ILE A 141 0.07 -5.99 5.00
C ILE A 141 1.13 -6.69 4.16
N THR A 142 2.03 -7.40 4.82
CA THR A 142 3.12 -8.07 4.12
C THR A 142 3.47 -9.45 4.65
N ASN A 143 3.84 -10.34 3.73
CA ASN A 143 4.21 -11.72 4.05
C ASN A 143 3.10 -12.46 4.81
N THR A 144 1.85 -12.31 4.37
CA THR A 144 0.68 -12.98 4.95
C THR A 144 0.10 -14.02 4.00
N ALA A 145 -0.71 -14.94 4.52
CA ALA A 145 -1.50 -15.88 3.73
C ALA A 145 -2.95 -15.41 3.49
N LEU A 146 -3.23 -14.12 3.69
CA LEU A 146 -4.56 -13.56 3.47
C LEU A 146 -4.99 -13.78 2.02
N THR A 147 -6.20 -14.30 1.82
CA THR A 147 -6.77 -14.52 0.48
C THR A 147 -7.56 -13.31 -0.04
N SER A 148 -8.04 -12.48 0.88
CA SER A 148 -8.69 -11.20 0.62
C SER A 148 -8.36 -10.20 1.73
N LEU A 149 -8.66 -8.92 1.52
CA LEU A 149 -8.59 -7.87 2.55
C LEU A 149 -9.96 -7.62 3.22
N LYS A 150 -10.89 -8.58 3.13
CA LYS A 150 -12.22 -8.48 3.71
C LYS A 150 -12.11 -8.17 5.20
N GLY A 151 -12.88 -7.18 5.65
CA GLY A 151 -12.79 -6.63 7.01
C GLY A 151 -12.04 -5.31 7.08
N ILE A 152 -11.43 -4.86 5.99
CA ILE A 152 -10.90 -3.50 5.81
C ILE A 152 -11.77 -2.81 4.76
N SER A 153 -12.34 -1.65 5.10
CA SER A 153 -13.29 -0.93 4.24
C SER A 153 -13.15 0.58 4.46
N LEU A 154 -12.03 1.13 3.97
CA LEU A 154 -11.67 2.53 4.17
C LEU A 154 -12.40 3.43 3.16
N LYS A 155 -12.85 4.61 3.61
CA LYS A 155 -13.26 5.70 2.70
C LYS A 155 -12.07 6.56 2.24
N THR A 156 -11.12 6.77 3.14
CA THR A 156 -9.89 7.53 2.89
C THR A 156 -8.74 6.80 3.56
N VAL A 157 -7.57 6.84 2.94
CA VAL A 157 -6.35 6.26 3.50
C VAL A 157 -5.18 7.23 3.29
N GLY A 158 -4.27 7.27 4.26
CA GLY A 158 -2.95 7.87 4.06
C GLY A 158 -2.11 6.93 3.22
N ASN A 159 -1.55 5.90 3.88
CA ASN A 159 -0.73 4.89 3.22
C ASN A 159 -1.40 3.50 3.23
N LEU A 160 -1.31 2.77 2.12
CA LEU A 160 -1.69 1.36 2.01
C LEU A 160 -0.61 0.62 1.22
N ASP A 161 0.19 -0.18 1.92
CA ASP A 161 1.18 -1.07 1.31
C ASP A 161 0.73 -2.52 1.49
N VAL A 162 0.51 -3.21 0.38
CA VAL A 162 0.10 -4.60 0.33
C VAL A 162 1.10 -5.36 -0.53
N SER A 163 2.03 -6.06 0.12
CA SER A 163 3.17 -6.65 -0.57
C SER A 163 3.51 -8.06 -0.10
N ASN A 164 3.99 -8.93 -1.00
CA ASN A 164 4.41 -10.28 -0.64
C ASN A 164 3.30 -11.14 0.00
N ASN A 165 2.06 -11.04 -0.50
CA ASN A 165 0.94 -11.87 -0.05
C ASN A 165 0.55 -12.85 -1.17
N PRO A 166 1.23 -14.01 -1.28
CA PRO A 166 1.13 -14.89 -2.45
C PRO A 166 -0.21 -15.61 -2.58
N GLN A 167 -1.13 -15.48 -1.62
CA GLN A 167 -2.48 -16.04 -1.67
C GLN A 167 -3.56 -14.99 -1.90
N LEU A 168 -3.18 -13.70 -1.92
CA LEU A 168 -4.13 -12.59 -1.99
C LEU A 168 -4.62 -12.39 -3.43
N MET A 169 -5.85 -12.79 -3.71
CA MET A 169 -6.47 -12.69 -5.04
C MET A 169 -7.45 -11.51 -5.18
N GLU A 170 -7.91 -10.94 -4.06
CA GLU A 170 -8.87 -9.84 -4.03
C GLU A 170 -8.41 -8.73 -3.07
N ALA A 171 -8.33 -7.49 -3.57
CA ALA A 171 -8.11 -6.31 -2.74
C ALA A 171 -9.45 -5.58 -2.48
N ASN A 172 -9.93 -5.59 -1.24
CA ASN A 172 -11.16 -4.91 -0.83
C ASN A 172 -10.94 -3.39 -0.64
N VAL A 173 -10.74 -2.70 -1.75
CA VAL A 173 -10.44 -1.24 -1.80
C VAL A 173 -11.54 -0.41 -2.46
N ASP A 174 -12.72 -1.01 -2.65
CA ASP A 174 -13.81 -0.47 -3.48
C ASP A 174 -14.51 0.77 -2.90
N GLN A 175 -14.34 1.01 -1.60
CA GLN A 175 -14.91 2.15 -0.88
C GLN A 175 -13.99 3.38 -0.83
N ILE A 176 -12.72 3.24 -1.22
CA ILE A 176 -11.74 4.33 -1.12
C ILE A 176 -12.09 5.41 -2.16
N THR A 177 -12.31 6.64 -1.69
CA THR A 177 -12.55 7.81 -2.52
C THR A 177 -11.34 8.73 -2.62
N ASN A 178 -10.43 8.70 -1.63
CA ASN A 178 -9.25 9.54 -1.60
C ASN A 178 -8.04 8.82 -0.97
N ILE A 179 -6.87 8.99 -1.58
CA ILE A 179 -5.56 8.52 -1.06
C ILE A 179 -4.69 9.76 -0.82
N THR A 180 -4.37 10.03 0.44
CA THR A 180 -3.61 11.24 0.82
C THR A 180 -2.10 11.00 0.90
N GLY A 181 -1.67 9.74 0.89
CA GLY A 181 -0.27 9.32 0.93
C GLY A 181 0.07 8.41 -0.25
N PHE A 182 0.52 7.19 0.05
CA PHE A 182 0.94 6.22 -0.94
C PHE A 182 0.07 4.95 -0.92
N VAL A 183 -0.34 4.48 -2.09
CA VAL A 183 -0.86 3.11 -2.27
C VAL A 183 0.09 2.29 -3.12
N GLY A 184 0.48 1.12 -2.61
CA GLY A 184 1.38 0.18 -3.27
C GLY A 184 0.85 -1.25 -3.22
N PHE A 185 0.87 -1.91 -4.37
CA PHE A 185 0.69 -3.36 -4.47
C PHE A 185 1.88 -3.97 -5.18
N SER A 186 2.51 -4.99 -4.59
CA SER A 186 3.65 -5.66 -5.20
C SER A 186 3.82 -7.11 -4.76
N ALA A 187 4.21 -8.01 -5.66
CA ALA A 187 4.52 -9.40 -5.32
C ALA A 187 3.39 -10.12 -4.54
N ASN A 188 2.13 -9.85 -4.87
CA ASN A 188 0.98 -10.60 -4.34
C ASN A 188 0.67 -11.82 -5.22
N HIS A 189 -0.51 -12.43 -5.12
CA HIS A 189 -0.90 -13.50 -6.03
C HIS A 189 -0.87 -13.00 -7.49
N PRO A 190 -0.36 -13.79 -8.46
CA PRO A 190 -0.30 -13.37 -9.87
C PRO A 190 -1.66 -12.91 -10.42
N ASP A 191 -2.73 -13.63 -10.10
CA ASP A 191 -4.10 -13.31 -10.51
C ASP A 191 -4.78 -12.18 -9.72
N LEU A 192 -4.06 -11.43 -8.88
CA LEU A 192 -4.64 -10.33 -8.09
C LEU A 192 -5.28 -9.29 -9.02
N LYS A 193 -6.57 -9.04 -8.79
CA LYS A 193 -7.35 -7.98 -9.42
C LYS A 193 -7.65 -6.87 -8.42
N ILE A 194 -7.50 -5.63 -8.85
CA ILE A 194 -7.67 -4.46 -7.99
C ILE A 194 -8.61 -3.47 -8.66
N SER A 195 -9.72 -3.13 -7.99
CA SER A 195 -10.69 -2.18 -8.51
C SER A 195 -10.97 -1.07 -7.50
N PHE A 196 -10.73 0.17 -7.93
CA PHE A 196 -11.01 1.42 -7.21
C PHE A 196 -12.16 2.19 -7.90
N PRO A 197 -13.39 1.67 -7.88
CA PRO A 197 -14.52 2.25 -8.62
C PRO A 197 -14.94 3.64 -8.12
N ARG A 198 -14.57 4.02 -6.90
CA ARG A 198 -14.97 5.29 -6.26
C ARG A 198 -13.82 6.27 -6.03
N LEU A 199 -12.59 5.89 -6.36
CA LEU A 199 -11.41 6.72 -6.12
C LEU A 199 -11.47 7.97 -7.00
N GLU A 200 -11.52 9.15 -6.40
CA GLU A 200 -11.56 10.43 -7.12
C GLU A 200 -10.18 11.06 -7.23
N SER A 201 -9.37 10.99 -6.17
CA SER A 201 -8.02 11.56 -6.12
C SER A 201 -7.04 10.67 -5.36
N ALA A 202 -5.76 10.70 -5.75
CA ALA A 202 -4.69 10.05 -5.01
C ALA A 202 -3.40 10.87 -5.02
N LEU A 203 -2.58 10.81 -3.98
CA LEU A 203 -1.23 11.37 -4.04
C LEU A 203 -0.29 10.46 -4.85
N ASN A 204 0.07 9.27 -4.34
CA ASN A 204 0.91 8.31 -5.05
C ASN A 204 0.25 6.93 -5.16
N MET A 205 0.37 6.29 -6.32
CA MET A 205 -0.09 4.93 -6.58
C MET A 205 0.98 4.13 -7.35
N THR A 206 1.28 2.92 -6.90
CA THR A 206 2.22 2.01 -7.58
C THR A 206 1.68 0.60 -7.61
N PHE A 207 1.61 0.03 -8.81
CA PHE A 207 1.15 -1.33 -9.06
C PHE A 207 2.27 -2.15 -9.67
N ARG A 208 2.65 -3.24 -9.01
CA ARG A 208 3.66 -4.19 -9.48
C ARG A 208 3.14 -5.62 -9.45
N ASN A 209 3.33 -6.36 -10.54
CA ASN A 209 2.94 -7.77 -10.65
C ASN A 209 1.43 -7.99 -10.38
N VAL A 210 0.58 -7.14 -10.94
CA VAL A 210 -0.89 -7.22 -10.83
C VAL A 210 -1.49 -7.68 -12.17
N SER A 211 -2.55 -8.50 -12.12
CA SER A 211 -3.24 -8.99 -13.33
C SER A 211 -4.31 -8.04 -13.85
N GLU A 212 -4.85 -7.16 -13.01
CA GLU A 212 -5.88 -6.19 -13.42
C GLU A 212 -5.91 -4.98 -12.46
N VAL A 213 -5.99 -3.77 -13.03
CA VAL A 213 -6.21 -2.53 -12.27
C VAL A 213 -7.33 -1.72 -12.92
N GLU A 214 -8.37 -1.43 -12.14
CA GLU A 214 -9.48 -0.57 -12.56
C GLU A 214 -9.53 0.71 -11.72
N ILE A 215 -9.44 1.87 -12.38
CA ILE A 215 -9.48 3.21 -11.74
C ILE A 215 -10.45 4.13 -12.50
N PRO A 216 -11.73 3.73 -12.71
CA PRO A 216 -12.64 4.43 -13.62
C PRO A 216 -13.01 5.85 -13.17
N SER A 217 -13.01 6.10 -11.86
CA SER A 217 -13.42 7.39 -11.27
C SER A 217 -12.28 8.34 -11.00
N LEU A 218 -11.03 7.89 -11.15
CA LEU A 218 -9.85 8.68 -10.78
C LEU A 218 -9.76 9.93 -11.66
N LYS A 219 -9.79 11.12 -11.05
CA LYS A 219 -9.75 12.41 -11.73
C LYS A 219 -8.35 13.01 -11.73
N THR A 220 -7.63 12.88 -10.62
CA THR A 220 -6.29 13.47 -10.47
C THR A 220 -5.37 12.61 -9.62
N THR A 221 -4.08 12.64 -9.95
CA THR A 221 -3.00 12.26 -9.03
C THR A 221 -2.01 13.40 -8.85
N GLU A 222 -1.54 13.63 -7.63
CA GLU A 222 -0.57 14.72 -7.36
C GLU A 222 0.88 14.27 -7.58
N GLY A 223 1.19 13.02 -7.25
CA GLY A 223 2.49 12.39 -7.41
C GLY A 223 2.47 11.28 -8.47
N LEU A 224 3.22 10.21 -8.21
CA LEU A 224 3.42 9.09 -9.13
C LEU A 224 2.14 8.27 -9.31
N LEU A 225 1.76 8.02 -10.56
CA LEU A 225 0.91 6.91 -11.00
C LEU A 225 1.77 5.93 -11.81
N GLY A 226 2.18 4.83 -11.18
CA GLY A 226 3.17 3.91 -11.74
C GLY A 226 2.70 2.47 -11.88
N PHE A 227 2.99 1.87 -13.03
CA PHE A 227 2.66 0.48 -13.39
C PHE A 227 3.93 -0.24 -13.82
N TYR A 228 4.38 -1.22 -13.04
CA TYR A 228 5.64 -1.93 -13.27
C TYR A 228 5.44 -3.44 -13.34
N SER A 229 5.88 -4.11 -14.41
CA SER A 229 5.89 -5.58 -14.46
C SER A 229 4.51 -6.23 -14.20
N ASN A 230 3.44 -5.59 -14.67
CA ASN A 230 2.09 -6.13 -14.59
C ASN A 230 1.77 -7.06 -15.76
N TYR A 231 0.72 -7.87 -15.58
CA TYR A 231 0.29 -8.93 -16.50
C TYR A 231 -0.97 -8.55 -17.30
N PHE A 232 -1.52 -7.34 -17.09
CA PHE A 232 -2.70 -6.89 -17.83
C PHE A 232 -2.37 -6.50 -19.27
N GLU A 233 -3.29 -6.79 -20.19
CA GLU A 233 -3.15 -6.36 -21.58
C GLU A 233 -3.57 -4.90 -21.82
N LYS A 234 -4.31 -4.31 -20.89
CA LYS A 234 -4.84 -2.95 -21.02
C LYS A 234 -4.94 -2.25 -19.68
N ILE A 235 -4.86 -0.93 -19.72
CA ILE A 235 -5.11 -0.06 -18.57
C ILE A 235 -5.89 1.18 -19.01
N ALA A 236 -6.91 1.55 -18.23
CA ALA A 236 -7.74 2.69 -18.53
C ALA A 236 -8.03 3.54 -17.28
N ALA A 237 -7.95 4.85 -17.45
CA ALA A 237 -8.40 5.84 -16.46
C ALA A 237 -9.19 6.94 -17.21
N PRO A 238 -10.46 6.67 -17.58
CA PRO A 238 -11.24 7.52 -18.49
C PRO A 238 -11.47 8.95 -17.98
N ASN A 239 -11.43 9.14 -16.66
CA ASN A 239 -11.67 10.43 -16.00
C ASN A 239 -10.39 11.14 -15.56
N LEU A 240 -9.20 10.53 -15.72
CA LEU A 240 -7.95 11.13 -15.28
C LEU A 240 -7.67 12.36 -16.14
N THR A 241 -7.55 13.53 -15.51
CA THR A 241 -7.31 14.82 -16.17
C THR A 241 -5.91 15.36 -15.92
N SER A 242 -5.30 15.04 -14.78
CA SER A 242 -3.92 15.40 -14.46
C SER A 242 -3.27 14.37 -13.54
N THR A 243 -1.96 14.21 -13.66
CA THR A 243 -1.12 13.34 -12.81
C THR A 243 0.20 14.04 -12.48
N GLY A 244 0.93 13.61 -11.45
CA GLY A 244 2.34 13.93 -11.24
C GLY A 244 3.20 13.22 -12.27
N ASP A 245 4.00 12.23 -11.84
CA ASP A 245 4.68 11.31 -12.76
C ASP A 245 3.70 10.23 -13.27
N LEU A 246 3.86 9.80 -14.52
CA LEU A 246 3.09 8.72 -15.12
C LEU A 246 4.05 7.69 -15.72
N VAL A 247 4.03 6.46 -15.21
CA VAL A 247 5.03 5.46 -15.60
C VAL A 247 4.36 4.13 -15.98
N PHE A 248 4.69 3.62 -17.16
CA PHE A 248 4.38 2.27 -17.60
C PHE A 248 5.69 1.57 -17.97
N ALA A 249 6.20 0.71 -17.08
CA ALA A 249 7.48 0.05 -17.27
C ALA A 249 7.37 -1.48 -17.21
N SER A 250 7.94 -2.17 -18.19
CA SER A 250 8.09 -3.63 -18.16
C SER A 250 6.77 -4.42 -18.06
N ASN A 251 5.63 -3.85 -18.48
CA ASN A 251 4.36 -4.58 -18.54
C ASN A 251 4.33 -5.32 -19.90
N SER A 252 4.91 -6.53 -19.95
CA SER A 252 5.19 -7.26 -21.19
C SER A 252 3.96 -7.44 -22.07
N ASP A 253 2.81 -7.67 -21.45
CA ASP A 253 1.56 -8.04 -22.14
C ASP A 253 0.71 -6.82 -22.49
N LEU A 254 1.09 -5.62 -22.03
CA LEU A 254 0.35 -4.38 -22.22
C LEU A 254 0.30 -4.00 -23.71
N LYS A 255 -0.90 -3.96 -24.27
CA LYS A 255 -1.19 -3.61 -25.68
C LYS A 255 -1.90 -2.27 -25.82
N ASN A 256 -2.60 -1.81 -24.78
CA ASN A 256 -3.42 -0.61 -24.83
C ASN A 256 -3.36 0.21 -23.54
N ILE A 257 -3.08 1.51 -23.68
CA ILE A 257 -3.26 2.52 -22.63
C ILE A 257 -4.40 3.41 -23.09
N SER A 258 -5.38 3.70 -22.21
CA SER A 258 -6.50 4.59 -22.53
C SER A 258 -6.75 5.62 -21.42
N LEU A 259 -6.34 6.86 -21.69
CA LEU A 259 -6.43 8.01 -20.79
C LEU A 259 -7.04 9.22 -21.56
N PRO A 260 -8.27 9.08 -22.11
CA PRO A 260 -8.85 10.02 -23.07
C PRO A 260 -9.11 11.43 -22.55
N SER A 261 -9.08 11.61 -21.23
CA SER A 261 -9.31 12.88 -20.56
C SER A 261 -8.03 13.56 -20.05
N LEU A 262 -6.87 12.88 -20.13
CA LEU A 262 -5.62 13.37 -19.57
C LEU A 262 -5.17 14.62 -20.33
N LYS A 263 -4.91 15.71 -19.60
CA LYS A 263 -4.46 17.00 -20.15
C LYS A 263 -3.05 17.36 -19.71
N THR A 264 -2.68 17.04 -18.48
CA THR A 264 -1.43 17.50 -17.88
C THR A 264 -0.72 16.40 -17.10
N VAL A 265 0.55 16.18 -17.40
CA VAL A 265 1.49 15.42 -16.57
C VAL A 265 2.45 16.44 -15.92
N ASN A 266 2.40 16.59 -14.60
CA ASN A 266 3.20 17.58 -13.87
C ASN A 266 4.67 17.15 -13.69
N GLY A 267 4.96 15.87 -13.84
CA GLY A 267 6.30 15.32 -13.85
C GLY A 267 6.63 14.67 -15.19
N ALA A 268 7.29 13.52 -15.15
CA ALA A 268 7.66 12.73 -16.33
C ALA A 268 6.53 11.79 -16.79
N PHE A 269 6.40 11.61 -18.10
CA PHE A 269 5.59 10.55 -18.70
C PHE A 269 6.51 9.54 -19.37
N ILE A 270 6.65 8.37 -18.73
CA ILE A 270 7.60 7.33 -19.12
C ILE A 270 6.85 6.08 -19.55
N ILE A 271 7.14 5.59 -20.75
CA ILE A 271 6.72 4.28 -21.26
C ILE A 271 7.99 3.54 -21.66
N ALA A 272 8.34 2.47 -20.94
CA ALA A 272 9.58 1.73 -21.16
C ALA A 272 9.35 0.21 -21.13
N ASN A 273 9.95 -0.53 -22.07
CA ASN A 273 10.01 -1.99 -22.05
C ASN A 273 8.64 -2.71 -21.98
N ASN A 274 7.58 -2.13 -22.57
CA ASN A 274 6.29 -2.81 -22.74
C ASN A 274 6.29 -3.46 -24.12
N THR A 275 6.69 -4.73 -24.21
CA THR A 275 7.08 -5.41 -25.45
C THR A 275 5.96 -5.55 -26.48
N GLU A 276 4.71 -5.67 -26.01
CA GLU A 276 3.50 -5.76 -26.85
C GLU A 276 2.86 -4.38 -27.15
N LEU A 277 3.35 -3.30 -26.52
CA LEU A 277 2.78 -1.95 -26.71
C LEU A 277 3.37 -1.31 -27.97
N GLN A 278 2.68 -1.46 -29.09
CA GLN A 278 3.14 -0.95 -30.39
C GLN A 278 2.68 0.47 -30.71
N ARG A 279 1.68 0.99 -29.98
CA ARG A 279 1.03 2.26 -30.29
C ARG A 279 0.75 3.05 -29.03
N ILE A 280 0.98 4.36 -29.10
CA ILE A 280 0.63 5.31 -28.04
C ILE A 280 -0.33 6.33 -28.65
N ASP A 281 -1.62 6.00 -28.67
CA ASP A 281 -2.72 6.84 -29.18
C ASP A 281 -3.85 7.04 -28.14
N GLY A 282 -3.57 6.65 -26.89
CA GLY A 282 -4.52 6.67 -25.78
C GLY A 282 -4.66 7.99 -25.02
N VAL A 283 -3.91 9.02 -25.39
CA VAL A 283 -3.81 10.31 -24.66
C VAL A 283 -4.14 11.52 -25.56
N PRO A 284 -5.26 11.50 -26.33
CA PRO A 284 -5.52 12.50 -27.37
C PRO A 284 -5.68 13.95 -26.89
N LYS A 285 -5.95 14.15 -25.58
CA LYS A 285 -6.13 15.47 -24.97
C LYS A 285 -4.91 15.98 -24.20
N LEU A 286 -3.82 15.22 -24.17
CA LEU A 286 -2.61 15.63 -23.44
C LEU A 286 -2.05 16.90 -24.08
N THR A 287 -2.00 17.99 -23.33
CA THR A 287 -1.52 19.29 -23.79
C THR A 287 -0.13 19.62 -23.27
N THR A 288 0.20 19.18 -22.05
CA THR A 288 1.43 19.60 -21.37
C THR A 288 2.04 18.44 -20.57
N VAL A 289 3.35 18.28 -20.71
CA VAL A 289 4.20 17.46 -19.84
C VAL A 289 5.27 18.38 -19.27
N PHE A 290 5.27 18.63 -17.96
CA PHE A 290 6.22 19.56 -17.34
C PHE A 290 7.60 18.92 -17.09
N GLY A 291 7.69 17.59 -17.06
CA GLY A 291 8.94 16.84 -17.01
C GLY A 291 9.34 16.27 -18.38
N ALA A 292 9.98 15.10 -18.36
CA ALA A 292 10.39 14.39 -19.58
C ALA A 292 9.24 13.58 -20.19
N LEU A 293 9.21 13.47 -21.51
CA LEU A 293 8.39 12.54 -22.27
C LEU A 293 9.31 11.45 -22.83
N ASP A 294 9.32 10.26 -22.23
CA ASP A 294 10.28 9.20 -22.55
C ASP A 294 9.58 7.91 -22.97
N PHE A 295 9.65 7.61 -24.26
CA PHE A 295 9.03 6.45 -24.90
C PHE A 295 10.09 5.53 -25.49
N THR A 296 10.26 4.36 -24.87
CA THR A 296 11.28 3.38 -25.22
C THR A 296 10.67 1.99 -25.42
N GLY A 297 10.88 1.36 -26.58
CA GLY A 297 10.43 -0.02 -26.84
C GLY A 297 10.07 -0.33 -28.30
N ASN A 298 9.06 -1.16 -28.52
CA ASN A 298 8.63 -1.63 -29.86
C ASN A 298 7.51 -0.75 -30.48
N ILE A 299 7.64 0.57 -30.37
CA ILE A 299 6.61 1.55 -30.72
C ILE A 299 6.68 1.91 -32.21
N SER A 300 5.60 1.63 -32.95
CA SER A 300 5.47 1.96 -34.38
C SER A 300 4.64 3.20 -34.66
N LYS A 301 3.86 3.69 -33.69
CA LYS A 301 3.06 4.92 -33.82
C LYS A 301 2.87 5.64 -32.49
N VAL A 302 3.01 6.96 -32.52
CA VAL A 302 2.60 7.87 -31.45
C VAL A 302 1.64 8.91 -32.03
N ASP A 303 0.54 9.19 -31.32
CA ASP A 303 -0.49 10.15 -31.71
C ASP A 303 -0.79 11.07 -30.52
N LEU A 304 -0.32 12.31 -30.62
CA LEU A 304 -0.35 13.34 -29.58
C LEU A 304 -0.89 14.66 -30.15
N PRO A 305 -2.12 14.66 -30.72
CA PRO A 305 -2.61 15.76 -31.57
C PRO A 305 -2.83 17.07 -30.81
N SER A 306 -2.88 17.03 -29.48
CA SER A 306 -3.09 18.20 -28.62
C SER A 306 -1.82 18.66 -27.89
N LEU A 307 -0.68 17.98 -28.05
CA LEU A 307 0.51 18.21 -27.24
C LEU A 307 1.20 19.53 -27.63
N LYS A 308 1.11 20.52 -26.74
CA LYS A 308 1.66 21.86 -26.96
C LYS A 308 3.02 22.07 -26.33
N GLU A 309 3.31 21.37 -25.24
CA GLU A 309 4.52 21.60 -24.47
C GLU A 309 5.03 20.33 -23.79
N VAL A 310 6.34 20.11 -23.93
CA VAL A 310 7.15 19.22 -23.08
C VAL A 310 8.26 20.09 -22.49
N SER A 311 8.16 20.52 -21.23
CA SER A 311 9.13 21.46 -20.66
C SER A 311 10.50 20.80 -20.42
N GLY A 312 10.53 19.48 -20.24
CA GLY A 312 11.75 18.68 -20.21
C GLY A 312 12.18 18.16 -21.59
N GLU A 313 12.88 17.03 -21.59
CA GLU A 313 13.27 16.34 -22.82
C GLU A 313 12.13 15.47 -23.38
N LEU A 314 12.09 15.35 -24.71
CA LEU A 314 11.38 14.29 -25.40
C LEU A 314 12.41 13.29 -25.91
N ASN A 315 12.36 12.07 -25.40
CA ASN A 315 13.13 10.93 -25.87
C ASN A 315 12.17 9.89 -26.45
N LEU A 316 12.31 9.57 -27.74
CA LEU A 316 11.71 8.39 -28.34
C LEU A 316 12.80 7.53 -28.93
N GLN A 317 12.93 6.29 -28.44
CA GLN A 317 13.83 5.31 -29.02
C GLN A 317 13.05 4.02 -29.26
N THR A 318 13.06 3.53 -30.49
CA THR A 318 12.31 2.33 -30.84
C THR A 318 13.05 1.38 -31.75
N THR A 319 12.79 0.09 -31.58
CA THR A 319 13.25 -0.98 -32.49
C THR A 319 12.52 -0.98 -33.83
N GLN A 320 11.38 -0.27 -33.95
CA GLN A 320 10.55 -0.26 -35.15
C GLN A 320 10.94 0.88 -36.09
N LYS A 321 10.50 0.79 -37.35
CA LYS A 321 10.45 1.96 -38.24
C LYS A 321 9.43 2.95 -37.67
N PHE A 322 9.78 4.24 -37.63
CA PHE A 322 9.01 5.28 -36.98
C PHE A 322 9.22 6.65 -37.64
N ASP A 323 8.14 7.37 -37.93
CA ASP A 323 8.18 8.70 -38.53
C ASP A 323 8.47 9.79 -37.48
N CYS A 324 9.76 10.04 -37.23
CA CYS A 324 10.22 11.05 -36.29
C CYS A 324 9.81 12.48 -36.69
N ASP A 325 9.73 12.78 -37.98
CA ASP A 325 9.30 14.09 -38.47
C ASP A 325 7.82 14.34 -38.19
N ALA A 326 6.97 13.31 -38.38
CA ALA A 326 5.56 13.38 -38.03
C ALA A 326 5.32 13.55 -36.53
N LEU A 327 6.15 12.92 -35.67
CA LEU A 327 6.10 13.18 -34.23
C LEU A 327 6.55 14.61 -33.90
N LYS A 328 7.66 15.07 -34.50
CA LYS A 328 8.16 16.43 -34.29
C LYS A 328 7.12 17.48 -34.68
N ALA A 329 6.33 17.24 -35.72
CA ALA A 329 5.26 18.13 -36.17
C ALA A 329 4.05 18.19 -35.22
N GLN A 330 3.84 17.18 -34.38
CA GLN A 330 2.75 17.13 -33.39
C GLN A 330 3.11 17.84 -32.09
N VAL A 331 4.39 18.01 -31.80
CA VAL A 331 4.89 18.58 -30.55
C VAL A 331 5.11 20.08 -30.75
N GLY A 332 4.50 20.90 -29.89
CA GLY A 332 4.75 22.35 -29.88
C GLY A 332 6.15 22.71 -29.35
N SER A 333 6.21 23.29 -28.16
CA SER A 333 7.48 23.57 -27.48
C SER A 333 8.03 22.30 -26.83
N VAL A 334 9.31 22.05 -26.98
CA VAL A 334 10.03 20.94 -26.33
C VAL A 334 11.41 21.44 -25.93
N GLY A 335 11.94 20.94 -24.81
CA GLY A 335 13.35 21.11 -24.46
C GLY A 335 14.25 20.42 -25.49
N GLU A 336 14.92 19.34 -25.09
CA GLU A 336 15.67 18.51 -26.03
C GLU A 336 14.73 17.54 -26.76
N PHE A 337 14.90 17.36 -28.07
CA PHE A 337 14.14 16.39 -28.86
C PHE A 337 15.07 15.34 -29.45
N VAL A 338 14.95 14.11 -28.95
CA VAL A 338 15.66 12.93 -29.44
C VAL A 338 14.62 11.94 -29.94
N CYS A 339 14.72 11.57 -31.22
CA CYS A 339 13.91 10.52 -31.81
C CYS A 339 14.82 9.60 -32.64
N LYS A 340 14.87 8.32 -32.29
CA LYS A 340 15.66 7.30 -32.95
C LYS A 340 14.80 6.08 -33.29
N GLU A 341 14.67 5.80 -34.56
CA GLU A 341 13.97 4.63 -35.08
C GLU A 341 14.95 3.49 -35.38
N GLN A 342 14.46 2.25 -35.39
CA GLN A 342 15.25 1.04 -35.68
C GLN A 342 16.52 0.87 -34.82
N GLU A 343 16.51 1.35 -33.58
CA GLU A 343 17.60 1.16 -32.62
C GLU A 343 17.63 -0.30 -32.13
N GLU A 344 18.80 -0.94 -32.17
CA GLU A 344 18.94 -2.32 -31.66
C GLU A 344 18.68 -2.40 -30.14
N ASN A 345 19.08 -1.37 -29.40
CA ASN A 345 18.98 -1.30 -27.95
C ASN A 345 18.44 0.06 -27.51
N PRO A 346 17.14 0.33 -27.70
CA PRO A 346 16.56 1.61 -27.33
C PRO A 346 16.70 1.86 -25.82
N GLN A 347 17.04 3.07 -25.43
CA GLN A 347 17.29 3.45 -24.04
C GLN A 347 16.42 4.63 -23.60
N THR A 348 16.04 4.60 -22.32
CA THR A 348 15.44 5.73 -21.63
C THR A 348 16.48 6.83 -21.39
N GLY A 349 16.06 8.09 -21.41
CA GLY A 349 16.90 9.26 -21.22
C GLY A 349 17.79 9.60 -22.42
N THR A 350 18.37 10.79 -22.39
CA THR A 350 19.16 11.36 -23.50
C THR A 350 20.68 11.20 -23.35
N THR A 351 21.20 10.37 -22.44
CA THR A 351 22.65 10.29 -22.18
C THR A 351 23.45 9.87 -23.42
N THR A 352 24.02 10.85 -24.10
CA THR A 352 25.12 10.73 -25.06
C THR A 352 26.43 10.61 -24.28
N THR A 353 26.72 9.42 -23.72
CA THR A 353 28.07 9.15 -23.20
C THR A 353 28.46 7.69 -23.36
N SER A 354 29.48 7.50 -24.18
CA SER A 354 30.43 6.41 -24.06
C SER A 354 30.87 6.22 -22.60
N GLY A 355 30.85 4.98 -22.11
CA GLY A 355 31.88 4.52 -21.17
C GLY A 355 31.62 4.56 -19.66
N GLN A 356 30.44 4.90 -19.12
CA GLN A 356 30.18 4.72 -17.68
C GLN A 356 28.77 4.18 -17.41
N LYS A 357 28.69 2.89 -17.05
CA LYS A 357 27.47 2.26 -16.50
C LYS A 357 26.95 3.09 -15.32
N PRO A 358 25.69 3.54 -15.31
CA PRO A 358 25.06 4.02 -14.09
C PRO A 358 24.96 2.83 -13.13
N LYS A 359 25.65 2.93 -12.00
CA LYS A 359 25.46 2.03 -10.86
C LYS A 359 23.99 2.19 -10.41
N PRO A 360 23.24 1.12 -10.12
CA PRO A 360 21.87 1.28 -9.66
C PRO A 360 21.89 2.06 -8.35
N SER A 361 21.52 3.33 -8.41
CA SER A 361 21.15 4.09 -7.22
C SER A 361 19.80 3.53 -6.79
N ASN A 362 19.80 2.84 -5.65
CA ASN A 362 18.62 2.41 -4.93
C ASN A 362 17.55 3.52 -4.94
N ALA A 363 16.56 3.39 -5.82
CA ALA A 363 15.26 4.02 -5.60
C ALA A 363 14.74 3.37 -4.31
N GLY A 364 14.69 4.18 -3.26
CA GLY A 364 14.59 3.76 -1.88
C GLY A 364 13.50 2.71 -1.68
N ALA A 365 13.91 1.54 -1.22
CA ALA A 365 13.16 0.87 -0.17
C ALA A 365 12.96 1.91 0.93
N LEU A 366 11.75 2.46 1.04
CA LEU A 366 11.30 3.18 2.22
C LEU A 366 11.49 2.22 3.39
N SER A 367 12.63 2.37 4.04
CA SER A 367 12.99 1.62 5.22
C SER A 367 12.07 2.10 6.33
N PRO A 368 11.29 1.22 6.99
CA PRO A 368 10.58 1.63 8.19
C PRO A 368 11.61 2.11 9.23
N PRO A 369 11.25 3.08 10.09
CA PRO A 369 12.20 3.69 11.00
C PRO A 369 12.85 2.62 11.91
N SER A 370 14.18 2.65 11.87
CA SER A 370 15.15 1.87 12.63
C SER A 370 14.68 1.38 14.00
N GLY A 371 14.69 0.07 14.18
CA GLY A 371 14.53 -0.60 15.46
C GLY A 371 14.84 -2.09 15.37
N ILE A 372 16.11 -2.42 15.63
CA ILE A 372 16.72 -3.75 15.83
C ILE A 372 17.52 -4.26 14.63
N ALA A 373 18.84 -4.27 14.85
CA ALA A 373 19.85 -4.92 14.06
C ALA A 373 19.73 -6.45 14.15
N MET A 374 19.83 -7.15 13.02
CA MET A 374 20.43 -8.48 12.98
C MET A 374 21.01 -8.75 11.58
N LEU A 375 22.29 -9.13 11.59
CA LEU A 375 23.09 -9.59 10.46
C LEU A 375 22.45 -10.79 9.75
N VAL A 376 22.42 -10.78 8.41
CA VAL A 376 22.70 -11.99 7.60
C VAL A 376 23.44 -11.58 6.32
N LEU A 377 24.47 -12.36 5.99
CA LEU A 377 25.44 -12.19 4.91
C LEU A 377 24.90 -12.39 3.48
N ILE A 378 25.33 -11.48 2.60
CA ILE A 378 25.93 -11.60 1.25
C ILE A 378 25.75 -12.91 0.44
N GLY A 379 25.29 -12.73 -0.82
CA GLY A 379 25.62 -13.53 -2.01
C GLY A 379 24.37 -14.01 -2.75
N GLY A 380 24.16 -13.83 -4.06
CA GLY A 380 24.92 -13.26 -5.16
C GLY A 380 24.16 -13.55 -6.47
N LEU A 381 24.46 -12.77 -7.51
CA LEU A 381 24.29 -13.06 -8.96
C LEU A 381 22.88 -13.15 -9.57
N LEU A 382 22.55 -12.08 -10.31
CA LEU A 382 21.62 -12.02 -11.43
C LEU A 382 22.27 -12.60 -12.71
N THR A 383 21.61 -13.56 -13.36
CA THR A 383 21.71 -13.82 -14.81
C THR A 383 20.45 -14.54 -15.30
N PHE A 384 19.65 -13.89 -16.14
CA PHE A 384 18.76 -14.39 -17.20
C PHE A 384 18.35 -13.09 -17.94
N ALA A 385 18.64 -12.76 -19.20
CA ALA A 385 18.88 -13.55 -20.41
C ALA A 385 17.73 -14.49 -20.76
N LEU A 386 16.58 -13.89 -21.07
CA LEU A 386 15.88 -14.02 -22.36
C LEU A 386 14.75 -12.99 -22.42
#